data_AF-A0A1J5WRH8-F1
#
_entry.id   AF-A0A1J5WRH8-F1
#
_cell.length_a   1.000
_cell.length_b   1.000
_cell.length_c   1.000
_cell.angle_alpha   90.00
_cell.angle_beta   90.00
_cell.angle_gamma   90.00
#
_symmetry.space_group_name_H-M   'P 1'
#
loop_
_entity.id
_entity.type
_entity.pdbx_description
1 polymer ?
#
loop_
_entity_poly.entity_id
_entity_poly.type
_entity_poly.pdbx_seq_one_letter_code
_entity_poly.pdbx_strand_id
1 'polypeptide(L)'
;MGADKKEHVSGIIHAENNSICIGEVKRLELFNYAINALPKLVLHEENEMEGFHLSAEKEEYVSEVILAKNNTIWLGKVKNTKLLDFAVNVLPKLKLHEENEMEEFHLSAEKEEYVSEVIHAENNSI
;
A
#
# COMPACT_ATOMS: atom_id res chain seq x y z
N MET A 1 -7.11 8.34 -5.20
CA MET A 1 -6.40 9.64 -5.05
C MET A 1 -5.05 9.53 -5.72
N GLY A 2 -4.64 10.51 -6.53
CA GLY A 2 -3.36 10.49 -7.23
C GLY A 2 -2.60 11.80 -7.07
N ALA A 3 -1.27 11.75 -7.06
CA ALA A 3 -0.44 12.94 -7.02
C ALA A 3 0.88 12.72 -7.78
N ASP A 4 1.12 13.53 -8.80
CA ASP A 4 2.37 13.45 -9.59
C ASP A 4 3.52 14.25 -8.98
N LYS A 5 3.22 15.03 -7.93
CA LYS A 5 4.22 15.86 -7.23
C LYS A 5 4.10 15.72 -5.71
N LYS A 6 5.25 15.65 -5.03
CA LYS A 6 5.34 15.47 -3.57
C LYS A 6 4.62 16.57 -2.79
N GLU A 7 4.65 17.81 -3.28
CA GLU A 7 4.02 18.95 -2.63
C GLU A 7 2.50 18.79 -2.47
N HIS A 8 1.83 18.09 -3.38
CA HIS A 8 0.37 17.88 -3.35
C HIS A 8 -0.09 17.01 -2.17
N VAL A 9 0.81 16.18 -1.65
CA VAL A 9 0.54 15.26 -0.53
C VAL A 9 1.40 15.57 0.69
N SER A 10 2.15 16.68 0.66
CA SER A 10 3.10 17.06 1.70
C SER A 10 2.44 17.12 3.08
N GLY A 11 1.24 17.69 3.21
CA GLY A 11 0.54 17.75 4.49
C GLY A 11 0.27 16.36 5.12
N ILE A 12 0.07 15.34 4.29
CA ILE A 12 -0.18 13.96 4.74
C ILE A 12 1.14 13.24 5.00
N ILE A 13 2.11 13.34 4.09
CA ILE A 13 3.39 12.62 4.21
C ILE A 13 4.19 13.05 5.46
N HIS A 14 4.08 14.32 5.87
CA HIS A 14 4.75 14.80 7.09
C HIS A 14 4.05 14.41 8.39
N ALA A 15 2.88 13.78 8.32
CA ALA A 15 2.23 13.24 9.51
C ALA A 15 3.03 12.06 10.08
N GLU A 16 2.84 11.79 11.37
CA GLU A 16 3.41 10.59 12.00
C GLU A 16 2.77 9.34 11.41
N ASN A 17 3.49 8.21 11.40
CA ASN A 17 2.91 6.95 10.96
C ASN A 17 1.76 6.56 11.91
N ASN A 18 0.70 5.96 11.36
CA ASN A 18 -0.50 5.59 12.11
C ASN A 18 -1.20 6.75 12.85
N SER A 19 -1.18 7.97 12.30
CA SER A 19 -1.76 9.15 12.96
C SER A 19 -3.08 9.63 12.34
N ILE A 20 -3.45 9.16 11.14
CA ILE A 20 -4.62 9.62 10.40
C ILE A 20 -5.66 8.51 10.37
N CYS A 21 -6.65 8.57 11.27
CA CYS A 21 -7.77 7.64 11.26
C CYS A 21 -8.75 7.96 10.14
N ILE A 22 -9.01 6.97 9.28
CA ILE A 22 -9.97 7.08 8.17
C ILE A 22 -11.17 6.13 8.33
N GLY A 23 -11.21 5.34 9.40
CA GLY A 23 -12.32 4.45 9.75
C GLY A 23 -12.45 3.27 8.81
N GLU A 24 -13.69 2.90 8.47
CA GLU A 24 -14.01 1.84 7.51
C GLU A 24 -13.93 2.36 6.07
N VAL A 25 -13.23 1.62 5.21
CA VAL A 25 -13.00 1.99 3.82
C VAL A 25 -13.38 0.83 2.92
N LYS A 26 -14.42 1.02 2.10
CA LYS A 26 -14.84 0.03 1.10
C LYS A 26 -13.85 -0.12 -0.05
N ARG A 27 -13.22 0.97 -0.49
CA ARG A 27 -12.24 0.97 -1.58
C ARG A 27 -11.14 1.99 -1.33
N LEU A 28 -9.89 1.57 -1.46
CA LEU A 28 -8.72 2.43 -1.32
C LEU A 28 -7.89 2.35 -2.59
N GLU A 29 -7.85 3.47 -3.31
CA GLU A 29 -7.09 3.62 -4.56
C GLU A 29 -6.09 4.76 -4.41
N LEU A 30 -4.79 4.47 -4.49
CA LEU A 30 -3.73 5.47 -4.38
C LEU A 30 -2.76 5.37 -5.57
N PHE A 31 -2.44 6.51 -6.17
CA PHE A 31 -1.60 6.59 -7.36
C PHE A 31 -0.42 7.54 -7.13
N ASN A 32 0.75 7.16 -7.63
CA ASN A 32 1.97 7.96 -7.55
C ASN A 32 2.25 8.41 -6.10
N TYR A 33 2.61 9.68 -5.85
CA TYR A 33 2.99 10.15 -4.51
C TYR A 33 1.88 9.98 -3.45
N ALA A 34 0.62 9.76 -3.83
CA ALA A 34 -0.44 9.46 -2.87
C ALA A 34 -0.21 8.14 -2.13
N ILE A 35 0.57 7.21 -2.69
CA ILE A 35 0.90 5.93 -2.05
C ILE A 35 1.69 6.16 -0.75
N ASN A 36 2.55 7.18 -0.70
CA ASN A 36 3.31 7.53 0.51
C ASN A 36 2.42 8.00 1.69
N ALA A 37 1.12 8.23 1.48
CA ALA A 37 0.18 8.42 2.57
C ALA A 37 -0.13 7.13 3.33
N LEU A 38 0.00 5.97 2.69
CA LEU A 38 -0.44 4.67 3.21
C LEU A 38 0.03 4.37 4.66
N PRO A 39 1.33 4.49 5.02
CA PRO A 39 1.79 4.24 6.39
C PRO A 39 1.27 5.25 7.43
N LYS A 40 0.62 6.33 7.00
CA LYS A 40 0.03 7.36 7.87
C LYS A 40 -1.41 7.04 8.25
N LEU A 41 -2.08 6.23 7.42
CA LEU A 41 -3.50 5.92 7.54
C LEU A 41 -3.72 4.82 8.58
N VAL A 42 -4.78 4.96 9.36
CA VAL A 42 -5.28 3.94 10.29
C VAL A 42 -6.70 3.59 9.86
N LEU A 43 -6.89 2.32 9.50
CA LEU A 43 -8.18 1.72 9.21
C LEU A 43 -8.80 1.14 10.49
N HIS A 44 -10.11 0.96 10.47
CA HIS A 44 -10.81 0.25 11.54
C HIS A 44 -10.27 -1.19 11.70
N GLU A 45 -10.32 -1.75 12.91
CA GLU A 45 -9.82 -3.11 13.17
C GLU A 45 -10.58 -4.16 12.35
N GLU A 46 -11.91 -4.03 12.29
CA GLU A 46 -12.82 -4.85 11.47
C GLU A 46 -12.98 -4.33 10.03
N ASN A 47 -11.99 -3.63 9.47
CA ASN A 47 -12.12 -3.08 8.11
C ASN A 47 -12.29 -4.20 7.07
N GLU A 48 -13.37 -4.14 6.29
CA GLU A 48 -13.61 -5.01 5.14
C GLU A 48 -13.68 -4.20 3.85
N MET A 49 -12.68 -4.41 2.99
CA MET A 49 -12.49 -3.68 1.75
C MET A 49 -12.86 -4.53 0.54
N GLU A 50 -13.67 -3.97 -0.37
CA GLU A 50 -13.95 -4.56 -1.67
C GLU A 50 -12.75 -4.47 -2.62
N GLY A 51 -11.93 -3.42 -2.52
CA GLY A 51 -10.82 -3.21 -3.44
C GLY A 51 -9.70 -2.31 -2.92
N PHE A 52 -8.46 -2.79 -3.06
CA PHE A 52 -7.21 -2.07 -2.77
C PHE A 52 -6.37 -1.97 -4.05
N HIS A 53 -6.11 -0.75 -4.54
CA HIS A 53 -5.42 -0.54 -5.81
C HIS A 53 -4.32 0.51 -5.69
N LEU A 54 -3.09 0.10 -6.00
CA LEU A 54 -1.93 0.96 -6.07
C LEU A 54 -1.28 0.90 -7.46
N SER A 55 -0.86 2.05 -7.99
CA SER A 55 -0.02 2.14 -9.19
C SER A 55 1.00 3.27 -9.05
N ALA A 56 2.26 2.96 -9.33
CA ALA A 56 3.37 3.90 -9.21
C ALA A 56 4.33 3.76 -10.39
N GLU A 57 4.38 4.77 -11.23
CA GLU A 57 5.27 4.78 -12.41
C GLU A 57 6.75 4.96 -12.07
N LYS A 58 7.06 5.34 -10.81
CA LYS A 58 8.42 5.60 -10.34
C LYS A 58 8.64 5.16 -8.91
N GLU A 59 9.88 4.78 -8.59
CA GLU A 59 10.29 4.37 -7.24
C GLU A 59 10.06 5.45 -6.17
N GLU A 60 10.29 6.72 -6.52
CA GLU A 60 10.13 7.86 -5.60
C GLU A 60 8.71 7.95 -5.00
N TYR A 61 7.71 7.46 -5.72
CA TYR A 61 6.31 7.49 -5.32
C TYR A 61 5.96 6.51 -4.19
N VAL A 62 6.81 5.50 -3.94
CA VAL A 62 6.62 4.49 -2.89
C VAL A 62 7.69 4.56 -1.79
N SER A 63 8.59 5.55 -1.87
CA SER A 63 9.78 5.69 -1.01
C SER A 63 9.48 5.71 0.50
N GLU A 64 8.37 6.31 0.93
CA GLU A 64 8.00 6.32 2.36
C GLU A 64 7.46 4.96 2.82
N VAL A 65 6.81 4.24 1.91
CA VAL A 65 6.19 2.94 2.21
C VAL A 65 7.24 1.85 2.31
N ILE A 66 8.23 1.83 1.42
CA ILE A 66 9.29 0.81 1.42
C ILE A 66 10.16 0.87 2.70
N LEU A 67 10.26 2.05 3.31
CA LEU A 67 10.95 2.27 4.59
C LEU A 67 10.17 1.75 5.80
N ALA A 68 8.88 1.44 5.64
CA ALA A 68 8.12 0.79 6.69
C ALA A 68 8.67 -0.62 6.97
N LYS A 69 8.47 -1.09 8.20
CA LYS A 69 8.76 -2.48 8.53
C LYS A 69 7.77 -3.40 7.82
N ASN A 70 8.22 -4.59 7.46
CA ASN A 70 7.37 -5.60 6.84
C ASN A 70 6.17 -5.94 7.75
N ASN A 71 5.03 -6.24 7.15
CA ASN A 71 3.79 -6.61 7.86
C ASN A 71 3.32 -5.59 8.91
N THR A 72 3.49 -4.29 8.67
CA THR A 72 3.05 -3.24 9.62
C THR A 72 1.88 -2.37 9.14
N ILE A 73 1.58 -2.37 7.84
CA ILE A 73 0.47 -1.59 7.28
C ILE A 73 -0.79 -2.45 7.29
N TRP A 74 -1.64 -2.24 8.29
CA TRP A 74 -2.90 -2.98 8.46
C TRP A 74 -3.97 -2.55 7.45
N LEU A 75 -4.52 -3.50 6.69
CA LEU A 75 -5.64 -3.26 5.77
C LEU A 75 -6.97 -3.90 6.21
N GLY A 76 -6.95 -4.82 7.17
CA GLY A 76 -8.09 -5.67 7.50
C GLY A 76 -8.31 -6.76 6.45
N LYS A 77 -9.56 -7.03 6.09
CA LYS A 77 -9.95 -7.97 5.03
C LYS A 77 -10.05 -7.21 3.69
N VAL A 78 -9.51 -7.79 2.62
CA VAL A 78 -9.48 -7.21 1.27
C VAL A 78 -9.85 -8.27 0.25
N LYS A 79 -10.93 -8.04 -0.49
CA LYS A 79 -11.40 -8.96 -1.54
C LYS A 79 -10.56 -8.91 -2.81
N ASN A 80 -10.22 -7.71 -3.27
CA ASN A 80 -9.50 -7.53 -4.53
C ASN A 80 -8.29 -6.63 -4.31
N THR A 81 -7.10 -7.11 -4.66
CA THR A 81 -5.86 -6.33 -4.58
C THR A 81 -5.21 -6.21 -5.95
N LYS A 82 -4.86 -4.99 -6.34
CA LYS A 82 -4.15 -4.68 -7.59
C LYS A 82 -2.94 -3.80 -7.31
N LEU A 83 -1.73 -4.29 -7.57
CA LEU A 83 -0.50 -3.52 -7.46
C LEU A 83 0.20 -3.48 -8.82
N LEU A 84 0.47 -2.27 -9.32
CA LEU A 84 1.07 -2.04 -10.63
C LEU A 84 2.41 -1.29 -10.51
N ASP A 85 3.37 -1.69 -11.34
CA ASP A 85 4.71 -1.09 -11.46
C ASP A 85 5.43 -1.06 -10.11
N PHE A 86 6.03 0.07 -9.72
CA PHE A 86 6.76 0.18 -8.45
C PHE A 86 5.88 -0.02 -7.22
N ALA A 87 4.55 0.00 -7.35
CA ALA A 87 3.65 -0.28 -6.23
C ALA A 87 3.72 -1.75 -5.78
N VAL A 88 4.25 -2.66 -6.61
CA VAL A 88 4.49 -4.05 -6.20
C VAL A 88 5.44 -4.14 -5.00
N ASN A 89 6.41 -3.21 -4.89
CA ASN A 89 7.33 -3.14 -3.75
C ASN A 89 6.66 -2.80 -2.40
N VAL A 90 5.40 -2.35 -2.41
CA VAL A 90 4.61 -2.13 -1.17
C VAL A 90 4.18 -3.45 -0.55
N LEU A 91 4.08 -4.52 -1.35
CA LEU A 91 3.49 -5.78 -0.97
C LEU A 91 4.03 -6.35 0.37
N PRO A 92 5.35 -6.44 0.63
CA PRO A 92 5.88 -7.00 1.87
C PRO A 92 5.57 -6.18 3.13
N LYS A 93 5.09 -4.94 2.95
CA LYS A 93 4.79 -3.99 4.04
C LYS A 93 3.35 -4.13 4.53
N LEU A 94 2.48 -4.73 3.70
CA LEU A 94 1.06 -4.91 3.98
C LEU A 94 0.83 -6.03 5.00
N LYS A 95 -0.22 -5.88 5.80
CA LYS A 95 -0.72 -6.88 6.73
C LYS A 95 -2.22 -7.00 6.56
N LEU A 96 -2.68 -8.21 6.26
CA LEU A 96 -4.10 -8.54 6.18
C LEU A 96 -4.57 -9.20 7.48
N HIS A 97 -5.90 -9.24 7.64
CA HIS A 97 -6.52 -10.03 8.68
C HIS A 97 -6.25 -11.53 8.47
N GLU A 98 -6.11 -12.30 9.55
CA GLU A 98 -5.77 -13.73 9.47
C GLU A 98 -6.84 -14.56 8.73
N GLU A 99 -8.10 -14.16 8.85
CA GLU A 99 -9.25 -14.72 8.13
C GLU A 99 -9.48 -14.09 6.74
N ASN A 100 -8.48 -13.44 6.14
CA ASN A 100 -8.66 -12.82 4.85
C ASN A 100 -8.82 -13.86 3.72
N GLU A 101 -9.96 -13.84 3.05
CA GLU A 101 -10.25 -14.64 1.86
C GLU A 101 -10.25 -13.74 0.62
N MET A 102 -9.07 -13.52 0.03
CA MET A 102 -8.93 -12.70 -1.17
C MET A 102 -9.51 -13.42 -2.40
N GLU A 103 -10.37 -12.72 -3.14
CA GLU A 103 -11.02 -13.21 -4.36
C GLU A 103 -10.12 -13.00 -5.59
N GLU A 104 -9.48 -11.82 -5.70
CA GLU A 104 -8.58 -11.49 -6.81
C GLU A 104 -7.29 -10.84 -6.29
N PHE A 105 -6.15 -11.36 -6.75
CA PHE A 105 -4.84 -10.77 -6.51
C PHE A 105 -4.10 -10.57 -7.83
N HIS A 106 -3.87 -9.31 -8.20
CA HIS A 106 -3.22 -8.93 -9.44
C HIS A 106 -1.96 -8.12 -9.18
N LEU A 107 -0.83 -8.63 -9.68
CA LEU A 107 0.47 -7.95 -9.68
C LEU A 107 0.94 -7.81 -11.12
N SER A 108 1.37 -6.62 -11.51
CA SER A 108 1.97 -6.38 -12.81
C SER A 108 3.15 -5.43 -12.67
N ALA A 109 4.30 -5.84 -13.18
CA ALA A 109 5.51 -5.06 -13.20
C ALA A 109 6.26 -5.35 -14.51
N GLU A 110 6.52 -4.33 -15.32
CA GLU A 110 7.14 -4.51 -16.64
C GLU A 110 8.66 -4.67 -16.58
N LYS A 111 9.28 -4.41 -15.42
CA LYS A 111 10.74 -4.45 -15.23
C LYS A 111 11.12 -5.03 -13.88
N GLU A 112 12.30 -5.64 -13.82
CA GLU A 112 12.86 -6.21 -12.58
C GLU A 112 13.08 -5.15 -11.48
N GLU A 113 13.40 -3.90 -11.85
CA GLU A 113 13.57 -2.79 -10.91
C GLU A 113 12.30 -2.50 -10.06
N TYR A 114 11.12 -2.92 -10.52
CA TYR A 114 9.84 -2.69 -9.84
C TYR A 114 9.56 -3.68 -8.71
N VAL A 115 10.36 -4.75 -8.57
CA VAL A 115 10.11 -5.85 -7.63
C VAL A 115 11.29 -6.11 -6.67
N SER A 116 12.24 -5.18 -6.59
CA SER A 116 13.44 -5.30 -5.75
C SER A 116 13.13 -5.62 -4.27
N GLU A 117 12.18 -4.90 -3.66
CA GLU A 117 11.77 -5.15 -2.26
C GLU A 117 11.09 -6.50 -2.10
N VAL A 118 10.33 -6.95 -3.10
CA VAL A 118 9.63 -8.25 -3.05
C VAL A 118 10.62 -9.41 -3.16
N ILE A 119 11.61 -9.31 -4.06
CA ILE A 119 12.62 -10.35 -4.26
C ILE A 119 13.49 -10.54 -3.00
N HIS A 120 13.80 -9.44 -2.31
CA HIS A 120 14.67 -9.44 -1.13
C HIS A 120 13.91 -9.57 0.20
N ALA A 121 12.59 -9.55 0.19
CA ALA A 121 11.81 -9.82 1.38
C ALA A 121 12.07 -11.27 1.83
N GLU A 122 12.37 -11.45 3.12
CA GLU A 122 12.27 -12.78 3.74
C GLU A 122 10.84 -13.32 3.55
N ASN A 123 10.61 -14.64 3.70
CA ASN A 123 9.27 -15.24 3.57
C ASN A 123 8.27 -14.57 4.52
N ASN A 124 7.63 -13.51 4.04
CA ASN A 124 6.64 -12.70 4.73
C ASN A 124 5.32 -13.06 4.07
N SER A 125 4.71 -14.14 4.57
CA SER A 125 3.32 -14.42 4.25
C SER A 125 2.49 -13.18 4.59
N ILE A 126 1.67 -12.77 3.63
CA ILE A 126 0.75 -11.63 3.73
C ILE A 126 -0.61 -12.12 4.15
#